data_AF-A0A2A5DNN4-F1
#
_entry.id   AF-A0A2A5DNN4-F1
#
_cell.length_a   1.000
_cell.length_b   1.000
_cell.length_c   1.000
_cell.angle_alpha   90.00
_cell.angle_beta   90.00
_cell.angle_gamma   90.00
#
_symmetry.space_group_name_H-M   'P 1'
#
loop_
_entity.id
_entity.type
_entity.pdbx_description
1 polymer ?
#
loop_
_entity_poly.entity_id
_entity_poly.type
_entity_poly.pdbx_seq_one_letter_code
_entity_poly.pdbx_strand_id
1 'polypeptide(L)'
;MTKDERPPSIEELAGRIRKARDARPTANSAPPQPSPIGLALRMGVEMVASLFVGAAMGWLLDRWLDTGPWLLLVCLLLGGAGYTGF
;
A
#
# COMPACT_ATOMS: atom_id res chain seq x y z
N MET A 1 -40.99 -30.43 15.22
CA MET A 1 -39.54 -30.27 15.02
C MET A 1 -39.31 -29.09 14.10
N THR A 2 -39.19 -27.89 14.64
CA THR A 2 -38.84 -26.70 13.87
C THR A 2 -37.66 -26.08 14.59
N LYS A 3 -36.46 -26.26 14.03
CA LYS A 3 -35.24 -25.65 14.56
C LYS A 3 -35.30 -24.19 14.11
N ASP A 4 -35.61 -23.31 15.03
CA ASP A 4 -35.49 -21.86 14.84
C ASP A 4 -34.08 -21.54 14.31
N GLU A 5 -34.01 -21.04 13.08
CA GLU A 5 -32.82 -20.46 12.46
C GLU A 5 -32.51 -19.14 13.16
N ARG A 6 -31.99 -19.24 14.40
CA ARG A 6 -31.58 -18.10 15.19
C ARG A 6 -30.38 -17.44 14.50
N PRO A 7 -30.45 -16.16 14.07
CA PRO A 7 -29.29 -15.45 13.55
C PRO A 7 -28.17 -15.48 14.62
N PRO A 8 -26.89 -15.46 14.22
CA PRO A 8 -25.77 -15.54 15.15
C PRO A 8 -25.97 -14.54 16.29
N SER A 9 -25.99 -15.03 17.53
CA SER A 9 -26.38 -14.21 18.68
C SER A 9 -25.35 -13.11 18.91
N ILE A 10 -25.83 -11.96 19.40
CA ILE A 10 -24.97 -10.82 19.72
C ILE A 10 -23.90 -11.23 20.74
N GLU A 11 -24.18 -12.18 21.64
CA GLU A 11 -23.21 -12.80 22.53
C GLU A 11 -22.07 -13.52 21.80
N GLU A 12 -22.36 -14.23 20.71
CA GLU A 12 -21.32 -14.92 19.92
C GLU A 12 -20.45 -13.91 19.17
N LEU A 13 -21.08 -12.86 18.62
CA LEU A 13 -20.37 -11.77 17.97
C LEU A 13 -19.54 -10.96 18.97
N ALA A 14 -20.09 -10.65 20.14
CA ALA A 14 -19.41 -9.98 21.24
C ALA A 14 -18.25 -10.84 21.74
N GLY A 15 -18.43 -12.16 21.85
CA GLY A 15 -17.38 -13.11 22.19
C GLY A 15 -16.25 -13.12 21.16
N ARG A 16 -16.57 -13.13 19.86
CA ARG A 16 -15.59 -13.05 18.76
C ARG A 16 -14.85 -11.72 18.72
N ILE A 17 -15.56 -10.60 18.92
CA ILE A 17 -14.97 -9.26 18.99
C ILE A 17 -14.03 -9.17 20.20
N ARG A 18 -14.43 -9.67 21.37
CA ARG A 18 -13.61 -9.65 22.59
C ARG A 18 -12.36 -10.52 22.41
N LYS A 19 -12.51 -11.70 21.84
CA LYS A 19 -11.38 -12.60 21.51
C LYS A 19 -10.41 -11.99 20.49
N ALA A 20 -10.92 -11.30 19.47
CA ALA A 20 -10.09 -10.58 18.49
C ALA A 20 -9.41 -9.33 19.09
N ARG A 21 -10.05 -8.68 20.07
CA ARG A 21 -9.51 -7.52 20.79
C ARG A 21 -8.45 -7.91 21.80
N ASP A 22 -8.62 -9.04 22.48
CA ASP A 22 -7.63 -9.63 23.40
C ASP A 22 -6.43 -10.24 22.64
N ALA A 23 -6.64 -10.73 21.42
CA ALA A 23 -5.57 -11.15 20.50
C ALA A 23 -4.89 -9.97 19.78
N ARG A 24 -5.50 -8.78 19.84
CA ARG A 24 -4.86 -7.56 19.32
C ARG A 24 -3.81 -7.14 20.34
N PRO A 25 -2.55 -6.93 19.91
CA PRO A 25 -1.55 -6.37 20.81
C PRO A 25 -2.12 -5.08 21.40
N THR A 26 -2.17 -5.00 22.73
CA THR A 26 -2.64 -3.82 23.45
C THR A 26 -1.88 -2.58 22.95
N ALA A 27 -2.43 -1.37 23.11
CA ALA A 27 -1.77 -0.13 22.68
C ALA A 27 -0.38 0.11 23.31
N ASN A 28 0.04 -0.74 24.26
CA ASN A 28 1.38 -0.77 24.87
C ASN A 28 2.29 -1.89 24.31
N SER A 29 1.82 -2.66 23.33
CA SER A 29 2.65 -3.62 22.61
C SER A 29 3.42 -2.87 21.54
N ALA A 30 4.73 -3.11 21.44
CA ALA A 30 5.58 -2.50 20.42
C ALA A 30 4.90 -2.58 19.04
N PRO A 31 4.98 -1.51 18.21
CA PRO A 31 4.38 -1.51 16.89
C PRO A 31 4.76 -2.79 16.14
N PRO A 32 3.81 -3.45 15.43
CA PRO A 32 4.10 -4.66 14.69
C PRO A 32 5.33 -4.42 13.83
N GLN A 33 6.41 -5.15 14.11
CA GLN A 33 7.64 -4.97 13.34
C GLN A 33 7.33 -5.34 11.89
N PRO A 34 7.60 -4.44 10.92
CA PRO A 34 7.32 -4.72 9.53
C PRO A 34 8.05 -5.99 9.12
N SER A 35 7.33 -6.91 8.46
CA SER A 35 7.97 -8.14 7.98
C SER A 35 9.03 -7.76 6.93
N PRO A 36 10.19 -8.45 6.88
CA PRO A 36 11.21 -8.19 5.87
C PRO A 36 10.66 -8.24 4.43
N ILE A 37 9.69 -9.14 4.20
CA ILE A 37 8.98 -9.27 2.91
C ILE A 37 8.09 -8.05 2.65
N GLY A 38 7.35 -7.57 3.65
CA GLY A 38 6.51 -6.37 3.52
C GLY A 38 7.31 -5.11 3.24
N LEU A 39 8.49 -4.99 3.86
CA LEU A 39 9.43 -3.90 3.58
C LEU A 39 9.96 -3.96 2.14
N ALA A 40 10.41 -5.13 1.68
CA ALA A 40 10.89 -5.32 0.32
C ALA A 40 9.81 -5.04 -0.73
N LEU A 41 8.58 -5.52 -0.49
CA LEU A 41 7.43 -5.24 -1.37
C LEU A 41 7.12 -3.75 -1.43
N ARG A 42 7.11 -3.06 -0.28
CA ARG A 42 6.88 -1.62 -0.23
C ARG A 42 7.92 -0.87 -1.05
N MET A 43 9.20 -1.16 -0.86
CA MET A 43 10.29 -0.55 -1.64
C MET A 43 10.12 -0.82 -3.14
N GLY A 44 9.77 -2.05 -3.52
CA GLY A 44 9.53 -2.41 -4.92
C GLY A 44 8.35 -1.64 -5.52
N VAL A 45 7.24 -1.53 -4.78
CA VAL A 45 6.06 -0.78 -5.22
C VAL A 45 6.36 0.72 -5.30
N GLU A 46 7.09 1.29 -4.35
CA GLU A 46 7.52 2.70 -4.38
C GLU A 46 8.36 2.98 -5.63
N MET A 47 9.29 2.10 -5.98
CA MET A 47 10.10 2.21 -7.21
C MET A 47 9.24 2.15 -8.48
N VAL A 48 8.35 1.16 -8.58
CA VAL A 48 7.51 1.00 -9.78
C VAL A 48 6.52 2.16 -9.91
N ALA A 49 5.98 2.64 -8.80
CA ALA A 49 5.06 3.78 -8.77
C ALA A 49 5.77 5.07 -9.22
N SER A 50 6.99 5.34 -8.75
CA SER A 50 7.72 6.55 -9.15
C SER A 50 8.11 6.53 -10.63
N LEU A 51 8.55 5.37 -11.15
CA LEU A 51 8.81 5.14 -12.58
C LEU A 51 7.56 5.38 -13.42
N PHE A 52 6.42 4.83 -12.99
CA PHE A 52 5.14 4.99 -13.70
C PHE A 52 4.70 6.46 -13.74
N VAL A 53 4.78 7.17 -12.61
CA VAL A 53 4.45 8.60 -12.54
C VAL A 53 5.40 9.43 -13.40
N GLY A 54 6.71 9.18 -13.36
CA GLY A 54 7.70 9.87 -14.19
C GLY A 54 7.47 9.66 -15.68
N ALA A 55 7.17 8.42 -16.09
CA ALA A 55 6.87 8.09 -17.48
C ALA A 55 5.57 8.75 -17.96
N ALA A 56 4.50 8.68 -17.17
CA ALA A 56 3.22 9.30 -17.52
C ALA A 56 3.34 10.84 -17.62
N MET A 57 4.05 11.45 -16.68
CA MET A 57 4.33 12.88 -16.67
C MET A 57 5.17 13.28 -17.89
N GLY A 58 6.30 12.62 -18.11
CA GLY A 58 7.20 12.91 -19.23
C GLY A 58 6.53 12.73 -20.59
N TRP A 59 5.72 11.68 -20.76
CA TRP A 59 4.92 11.48 -21.98
C TRP A 59 3.91 12.60 -22.22
N LEU A 60 3.22 13.04 -21.16
CA LEU A 60 2.23 14.13 -21.27
C LEU A 60 2.90 15.45 -21.67
N LEU A 61 4.05 15.76 -21.05
CA LEU A 61 4.81 16.95 -21.40
C LEU A 61 5.36 16.87 -22.82
N ASP A 62 5.92 15.74 -23.23
CA ASP A 62 6.43 15.56 -24.59
C ASP A 62 5.34 15.78 -25.64
N ARG A 63 4.10 15.37 -25.35
CA ARG A 63 2.95 15.59 -26.24
C ARG A 63 2.49 17.04 -26.28
N TRP A 64 2.63 17.78 -25.17
CA TRP A 64 2.24 19.18 -25.05
C TRP A 64 3.25 20.14 -25.67
N LEU A 65 4.54 19.88 -25.50
CA LEU A 65 5.62 20.75 -25.98
C LEU A 65 6.18 20.30 -27.35
N ASP A 66 5.70 19.18 -27.89
CA ASP A 66 6.17 18.57 -29.15
C ASP A 66 7.70 18.33 -29.17
N THR A 67 8.26 18.03 -27.99
CA THR A 67 9.71 17.91 -27.73
C THR A 67 10.33 16.59 -28.19
N GLY A 68 9.58 15.72 -28.88
CA GLY A 68 9.99 14.32 -29.09
C GLY A 68 10.07 13.57 -27.75
N PRO A 69 10.76 12.42 -27.62
CA PRO A 69 10.80 11.64 -26.37
C PRO A 69 11.80 12.16 -25.31
N TRP A 70 12.19 13.43 -25.35
CA TRP A 70 13.26 13.97 -24.52
C TRP A 70 12.85 14.19 -23.06
N LEU A 71 11.66 14.75 -22.80
CA LEU A 71 11.20 14.97 -21.41
C LEU A 71 10.84 13.65 -20.76
N LEU A 72 10.35 12.65 -21.51
CA LEU A 72 10.17 11.29 -21.03
C LEU A 72 11.47 10.70 -20.50
N LEU A 73 12.57 10.81 -21.24
CA LEU A 73 13.88 10.30 -20.79
C LEU A 73 14.35 10.99 -19.51
N VAL A 74 14.24 12.33 -19.44
CA VAL A 74 14.64 13.10 -18.26
C VAL A 74 13.74 12.79 -17.06
N CYS A 75 12.42 12.78 -17.23
CA CYS A 75 11.46 12.46 -16.18
C CYS A 75 11.57 11.01 -15.69
N LEU A 76 11.92 10.07 -16.56
CA LEU A 76 12.17 8.68 -16.17
C LEU A 76 13.43 8.57 -15.28
N LEU A 77 14.50 9.28 -15.63
CA LEU A 77 15.72 9.34 -14.82
C LEU A 77 15.46 10.02 -13.47
N LEU A 78 14.68 11.10 -13.43
CA LEU A 78 14.28 11.76 -12.18
C LEU A 78 13.39 10.85 -11.31
N GLY A 79 12.45 10.12 -11.92
CA GLY A 79 11.56 9.20 -11.20
C GLY A 79 12.29 8.05 -10.51
N GLY A 80 13.44 7.63 -11.04
CA GLY A 80 14.32 6.63 -10.42
C GLY A 80 15.29 7.21 -9.38
N ALA A 81 15.69 8.47 -9.51
CA ALA A 81 16.69 9.12 -8.65
C ALA A 81 16.14 9.66 -7.30
N GLY A 82 14.82 9.60 -7.09
CA GLY A 82 14.13 10.18 -5.92
C GLY A 82 14.31 9.45 -4.59
N TYR A 83 15.17 8.44 -4.48
CA TYR A 83 15.48 7.80 -3.20
C TYR A 83 16.72 8.43 -2.56
N THR A 84 16.54 9.59 -1.93
CA THR A 84 17.48 10.14 -0.94
C THR A 84 16.82 10.03 0.43
N GLY A 85 16.93 8.86 1.05
CA GLY A 85 16.30 8.59 2.34
C GLY A 85 16.63 7.19 2.84
N PHE A 86 17.91 6.96 3.13
CA PHE A 86 18.33 5.91 4.05
C PHE A 86 18.04 6.37 5.49
#